data_AF-A0A920ALH4-F1
#
_entry.id   AF-A0A920ALH4-F1
#
_cell.length_a   1.000
_cell.length_b   1.000
_cell.length_c   1.000
_cell.angle_alpha   90.00
_cell.angle_beta   90.00
_cell.angle_gamma   90.00
#
_symmetry.space_group_name_H-M   'P 1'
#
loop_
_entity.id
_entity.type
_entity.pdbx_description
1 polymer ?
#
loop_
_entity_poly.entity_id
_entity_poly.type
_entity_poly.pdbx_seq_one_letter_code
_entity_poly.pdbx_strand_id
1 'polypeptide(L)'
;MRKVHYDPLKLIDDKANDDINLSGVQTNSKMIENGNLFVAINGNNHNGEDYIDEAVGKGAVAILTSNKEIKKENIPIIFHQNPRQKLSELSKLFFLQTRQI
;
A
#
# COMPACT_ATOMS: atom_id res chain seq x y z
N MET A 1 29.54 2.82 2.66
CA MET A 1 28.25 3.37 2.15
C MET A 1 27.13 2.86 3.06
N ARG A 2 26.45 3.73 3.79
CA ARG A 2 25.26 3.33 4.57
C ARG A 2 24.14 3.00 3.57
N LYS A 3 23.74 1.73 3.47
CA LYS A 3 22.41 1.42 2.93
C LYS A 3 21.43 2.08 3.89
N VAL A 4 20.80 3.16 3.46
CA VAL A 4 19.65 3.71 4.18
C VAL A 4 18.60 2.62 4.12
N HIS A 5 18.32 1.98 5.25
CA HIS A 5 17.22 1.04 5.36
C HIS A 5 15.96 1.89 5.20
N TYR A 6 15.43 1.93 3.98
CA TYR A 6 14.26 2.73 3.64
C TYR A 6 13.06 1.83 3.91
N ASP A 7 12.34 2.11 4.98
CA ASP A 7 11.05 1.48 5.23
C ASP A 7 10.00 2.20 4.37
N PRO A 8 9.42 1.53 3.35
CA PRO A 8 8.46 2.17 2.46
C PRO A 8 7.16 2.54 3.18
N LEU A 9 6.87 1.95 4.35
CA LEU A 9 5.69 2.29 5.15
C LEU A 9 5.85 3.58 5.94
N LYS A 10 7.05 3.87 6.45
CA LYS A 10 7.33 5.16 7.12
C LYS A 10 7.15 6.37 6.21
N LEU A 11 7.23 6.17 4.89
CA LEU A 11 6.92 7.22 3.92
C LEU A 11 5.42 7.54 3.83
N ILE A 12 4.55 6.63 4.26
CA ILE A 12 3.10 6.70 4.13
C ILE A 12 2.46 6.99 5.49
N ASP A 13 3.02 6.42 6.55
CA ASP A 13 2.60 6.62 7.93
C ASP A 13 3.82 6.55 8.86
N ASP A 14 4.18 7.66 9.50
CA ASP A 14 5.32 7.75 10.43
C ASP A 14 5.19 6.83 11.66
N LYS A 15 4.01 6.27 11.92
CA LYS A 15 3.74 5.31 13.00
C LYS A 15 3.66 3.86 12.53
N ALA A 16 3.88 3.60 11.24
CA ALA A 16 3.92 2.23 10.76
C ALA A 16 5.06 1.46 11.43
N ASN A 17 4.77 0.22 11.81
CA ASN A 17 5.69 -0.63 12.56
C ASN A 17 6.84 -1.09 11.64
N ASP A 18 8.10 -1.01 12.11
CA ASP A 18 9.31 -1.35 11.35
C ASP A 18 9.36 -2.83 10.89
N ASP A 19 8.46 -3.69 11.39
CA ASP A 19 8.39 -5.12 11.06
C ASP A 19 7.62 -5.44 9.77
N ILE A 20 6.93 -4.47 9.17
CA ILE A 20 6.13 -4.74 7.96
C ILE A 20 7.01 -4.60 6.72
N ASN A 21 7.42 -5.74 6.17
CA ASN A 21 8.19 -5.77 4.94
C ASN A 21 7.27 -5.59 3.72
N LEU A 22 7.30 -4.40 3.11
CA LEU A 22 6.60 -4.15 1.85
C LEU A 22 7.42 -4.62 0.64
N SER A 23 6.88 -5.61 -0.08
CA SER A 23 7.48 -6.18 -1.30
C SER A 23 6.99 -5.52 -2.58
N GLY A 24 5.86 -4.81 -2.53
CA GLY A 24 5.24 -4.21 -3.72
C GLY A 24 4.00 -3.38 -3.40
N VAL A 25 3.43 -2.76 -4.44
CA VAL A 25 2.24 -1.91 -4.34
C VAL A 25 1.30 -2.25 -5.49
N GLN A 26 0.03 -2.48 -5.18
CA GLN A 26 -0.99 -2.81 -6.18
C GLN A 26 -2.26 -1.99 -5.97
N THR A 27 -2.90 -1.61 -7.07
CA THR A 27 -4.25 -1.00 -7.08
C THR A 27 -5.34 -1.98 -7.50
N ASN A 28 -4.94 -3.12 -8.08
CA ASN A 28 -5.84 -4.19 -8.48
C ASN A 28 -5.69 -5.31 -7.45
N SER A 29 -6.75 -5.56 -6.67
CA SER A 29 -6.79 -6.61 -5.66
C SER A 29 -6.51 -7.99 -6.24
N LYS A 30 -6.75 -8.18 -7.55
CA LYS A 30 -6.44 -9.43 -8.25
C LYS A 30 -4.96 -9.73 -8.42
N MET A 31 -4.12 -8.70 -8.34
CA MET A 31 -2.67 -8.80 -8.51
C MET A 31 -1.92 -8.74 -7.18
N ILE A 32 -2.63 -8.73 -6.05
CA ILE A 32 -2.02 -8.72 -4.72
C ILE A 32 -1.30 -10.04 -4.47
N GLU A 33 -0.07 -9.91 -3.99
CA GLU A 33 0.74 -10.97 -3.42
C GLU A 33 1.07 -10.68 -1.96
N ASN A 34 1.52 -11.70 -1.22
CA ASN A 34 1.97 -11.56 0.16
C ASN A 34 3.04 -10.46 0.28
N GLY A 35 2.83 -9.53 1.22
CA GLY A 35 3.74 -8.41 1.45
C GLY A 35 3.44 -7.16 0.62
N ASN A 36 2.39 -7.16 -0.21
CA ASN A 36 2.01 -5.97 -0.97
C ASN A 36 1.21 -4.96 -0.12
N LEU A 37 1.35 -3.68 -0.47
CA LEU A 37 0.41 -2.61 -0.13
C LEU A 37 -0.71 -2.60 -1.15
N PHE A 38 -1.96 -2.64 -0.69
CA PHE A 38 -3.11 -2.35 -1.55
C PHE A 38 -3.46 -0.87 -1.48
N VAL A 39 -3.57 -0.20 -2.63
CA VAL A 39 -4.02 1.20 -2.71
C VAL A 39 -5.44 1.23 -3.24
N ALA A 40 -6.39 1.47 -2.34
CA ALA A 40 -7.79 1.69 -2.65
C ALA A 40 -7.96 3.07 -3.31
N ILE A 41 -8.07 3.07 -4.63
CA ILE A 41 -8.35 4.28 -5.41
C ILE A 41 -9.82 4.28 -5.81
N ASN A 42 -10.53 5.33 -5.42
CA ASN A 42 -11.92 5.52 -5.81
C ASN A 42 -11.94 6.24 -7.17
N GLY A 43 -12.59 5.63 -8.15
CA GLY A 43 -12.80 6.20 -9.48
C GLY A 43 -14.27 6.18 -9.86
N ASN A 44 -14.62 6.82 -10.98
CA ASN A 44 -16.01 6.94 -11.42
C ASN A 44 -16.72 5.59 -11.67
N ASN A 45 -15.97 4.56 -12.08
CA ASN A 45 -16.55 3.26 -12.46
C ASN A 45 -16.40 2.21 -11.36
N HIS A 46 -15.33 2.26 -10.56
CA HIS A 46 -15.05 1.28 -9.51
C HIS A 46 -14.58 2.00 -8.24
N ASN A 47 -15.13 1.58 -7.10
CA ASN A 47 -14.70 2.00 -5.78
C ASN A 47 -13.62 1.03 -5.27
N GLY A 48 -12.38 1.50 -5.09
CA GLY A 48 -11.27 0.66 -4.64
C GLY A 48 -11.49 0.08 -3.24
N GLU A 49 -12.32 0.75 -2.43
CA GLU A 49 -12.67 0.32 -1.08
C GLU A 49 -13.45 -0.99 -1.05
N ASP A 50 -14.25 -1.27 -2.08
CA ASP A 50 -15.04 -2.50 -2.20
C ASP A 50 -14.15 -3.75 -2.30
N TYR A 51 -12.89 -3.58 -2.69
CA TYR A 51 -11.93 -4.66 -2.92
C TYR A 51 -10.93 -4.84 -1.77
N ILE A 52 -11.08 -4.10 -0.68
CA ILE A 52 -10.16 -4.17 0.47
C ILE A 52 -10.16 -5.58 1.06
N ASP A 53 -11.33 -6.19 1.25
CA ASP A 53 -11.42 -7.54 1.80
C ASP A 53 -10.78 -8.59 0.88
N GLU A 54 -10.92 -8.43 -0.44
CA GLU A 54 -10.24 -9.30 -1.41
C GLU A 54 -8.72 -9.15 -1.32
N ALA A 55 -8.22 -7.92 -1.21
CA ALA A 55 -6.79 -7.64 -1.08
C ALA A 55 -6.20 -8.21 0.22
N VAL A 56 -6.91 -8.04 1.35
CA VAL A 56 -6.50 -8.62 2.64
C VAL A 56 -6.44 -10.14 2.54
N GLY A 57 -7.46 -10.79 1.97
CA GLY A 57 -7.49 -12.24 1.81
C GLY A 57 -6.36 -12.81 0.94
N LYS A 58 -5.76 -11.98 0.08
CA LYS A 58 -4.64 -12.36 -0.81
C LYS A 58 -3.26 -12.05 -0.23
N GLY A 59 -3.20 -11.46 0.97
CA GLY A 59 -1.92 -11.20 1.64
C GLY A 59 -1.43 -9.76 1.56
N ALA A 60 -2.32 -8.79 1.29
CA ALA A 60 -1.98 -7.41 1.56
C ALA A 60 -1.56 -7.26 3.03
N VAL A 61 -0.48 -6.53 3.28
CA VAL A 61 0.04 -6.27 4.64
C VAL A 61 -0.31 -4.88 5.15
N ALA A 62 -0.78 -4.01 4.25
CA ALA A 62 -1.34 -2.70 4.58
C ALA A 62 -2.33 -2.28 3.50
N ILE A 63 -3.24 -1.38 3.85
CA ILE A 63 -4.19 -0.75 2.93
C ILE A 63 -3.98 0.76 2.96
N LEU A 64 -3.92 1.41 1.81
CA LEU A 64 -3.94 2.86 1.67
C LEU A 64 -5.28 3.30 1.08
N THR A 65 -6.00 4.19 1.77
CA THR A 65 -7.33 4.65 1.35
C THR A 65 -7.53 6.15 1.63
N SER A 66 -8.48 6.76 0.91
CA SER A 66 -8.98 8.12 1.16
C SER A 66 -10.19 8.16 2.11
N ASN A 67 -10.56 7.03 2.70
CA ASN A 67 -11.69 6.96 3.63
C ASN A 67 -11.21 6.68 5.06
N LYS A 68 -11.45 7.64 5.96
CA LYS A 68 -11.06 7.56 7.38
C LYS A 68 -11.89 6.59 8.20
N GLU A 69 -13.05 6.19 7.69
CA GLU A 69 -14.00 5.34 8.41
C GLU A 69 -13.64 3.85 8.28
N ILE A 70 -12.82 3.50 7.29
CA ILE A 70 -12.36 2.13 7.09
C ILE A 70 -11.38 1.75 8.19
N LYS A 71 -11.71 0.67 8.90
CA LYS A 71 -10.87 0.05 9.91
C LYS A 71 -10.93 -1.46 9.75
N LYS A 72 -9.78 -2.12 9.97
CA LYS A 72 -9.66 -3.57 10.02
C LYS A 72 -8.80 -3.92 11.23
N GLU A 73 -9.18 -4.97 11.95
CA GLU A 73 -8.49 -5.34 13.20
C GLU A 73 -7.12 -5.98 12.96
N ASN A 74 -6.95 -6.67 11.82
CA ASN A 74 -5.78 -7.53 11.56
C ASN A 74 -4.77 -6.93 10.58
N ILE A 75 -5.03 -5.74 10.06
CA ILE A 75 -4.17 -5.12 9.05
C ILE A 75 -4.20 -3.59 9.20
N PRO A 76 -3.05 -2.90 9.13
CA PRO A 76 -3.03 -1.45 9.18
C PRO A 76 -3.76 -0.83 8.00
N ILE A 77 -4.62 0.13 8.31
CA ILE A 77 -5.29 1.00 7.35
C ILE A 77 -4.67 2.39 7.45
N ILE A 78 -4.09 2.85 6.34
CA ILE A 78 -3.42 4.14 6.23
C ILE A 78 -4.35 5.08 5.48
N PHE A 79 -4.65 6.21 6.10
CA PHE A 79 -5.45 7.25 5.47
C PHE A 79 -4.55 8.27 4.76
N HIS A 80 -4.88 8.59 3.51
CA HIS A 80 -4.31 9.72 2.81
C HIS A 80 -5.36 10.44 1.97
N GLN A 81 -5.38 11.78 2.01
CA GLN A 81 -6.37 12.57 1.25
C GLN A 81 -6.30 12.31 -0.27
N ASN A 82 -5.13 11.93 -0.77
CA ASN A 82 -4.93 11.63 -2.19
C ASN A 82 -4.12 10.33 -2.39
N PRO A 83 -4.76 9.15 -2.33
CA PRO A 83 -4.08 7.85 -2.47
C PRO A 83 -3.38 7.69 -3.82
N ARG A 84 -3.93 8.32 -4.87
CA ARG A 84 -3.35 8.30 -6.22
C ARG A 84 -2.00 9.02 -6.29
N GLN A 85 -1.87 10.17 -5.62
CA GLN A 85 -0.59 10.88 -5.53
C GLN A 85 0.44 10.02 -4.81
N LYS A 86 0.04 9.39 -3.71
CA LYS A 86 0.95 8.57 -2.92
C LYS A 86 1.38 7.31 -3.66
N LEU A 87 0.48 6.68 -4.40
CA LEU A 87 0.84 5.62 -5.35
C LEU A 87 1.94 6.09 -6.31
N SER A 88 1.82 7.30 -6.88
CA SER A 88 2.86 7.81 -7.80
C SER A 88 4.23 7.95 -7.13
N GLU A 89 4.28 8.36 -5.86
CA GLU A 89 5.51 8.42 -5.08
C GLU A 89 6.09 7.03 -4.81
N LEU A 90 5.23 6.10 -4.36
CA LEU A 90 5.62 4.73 -4.06
C LEU A 90 6.08 3.98 -5.30
N SER A 91 5.35 4.08 -6.41
CA SER A 91 5.73 3.45 -7.67
C SER A 91 7.11 3.87 -8.15
N LYS A 92 7.54 5.13 -7.92
CA LYS A 92 8.91 5.54 -8.22
C LYS A 92 9.93 4.76 -7.40
N LEU A 93 9.66 4.56 -6.12
CA LEU A 93 10.56 3.82 -5.22
C LEU A 93 10.62 2.35 -5.60
N PHE A 94 9.48 1.68 -5.78
CA PHE A 94 9.42 0.27 -6.15
C PHE A 94 9.95 0.01 -7.57
N PHE A 95 9.66 0.88 -8.55
CA PHE A 95 10.20 0.74 -9.91
C PHE A 95 11.72 0.93 -9.96
N LEU A 96 12.28 1.82 -9.13
CA LEU A 96 13.73 1.97 -8.99
C LEU A 96 14.38 0.73 -8.33
N GLN A 97 13.66 0.01 -7.47
CA GLN A 97 14.13 -1.24 -6.87
C GLN A 97 14.06 -2.43 -7.85
N THR A 98 13.06 -2.50 -8.73
CA THR A 98 12.89 -3.56 -9.74
C THR A 98 13.89 -3.47 -10.91
N ARG A 99 14.67 -2.39 -11.05
CA ARG A 99 15.71 -2.27 -12.09
C ARG A 99 17.02 -3.03 -11.81
N GLN A 100 17.06 -3.93 -10.83
CA GLN A 100 18.21 -4.83 -10.60
C GLN A 100 17.80 -6.29 -10.72
N ILE A 101 17.38 -6.69 -11.92
CA ILE A 101 17.37 -8.09 -12.36
C ILE A 101 17.85 -8.15 -13.80
#